data_AF-A0A421JUQ0-F1
#
_entry.id   AF-A0A421JUQ0-F1
#
_cell.length_a   1.000
_cell.length_b   1.000
_cell.length_c   1.000
_cell.angle_alpha   90.00
_cell.angle_beta   90.00
_cell.angle_gamma   90.00
#
_symmetry.space_group_name_H-M   'P 1'
#
loop_
_entity.id
_entity.type
_entity.pdbx_description
1 polymer ?
#
loop_
_entity_poly.entity_id
_entity_poly.type
_entity_poly.pdbx_seq_one_letter_code
_entity_poly.pdbx_strand_id
1 'polypeptide(L)'
;MQNISGVLTHLLFPNAPPWFINLYGEDKEANYEMPGYAAGLIRVDIALGTHLHSKGFHASPIVFGAIPSIHSSMAVMTFFFISYYARWTLVKIAAFLFVATQWWATIYLEHHWRIDLFIGLIYALFWFTIVRNISFGLSRVDENFIKSRLKFNFEKGSTMGMRVFRNTRLQRSFDPLE
;
A
#
# COMPACT_ATOMS: atom_id res chain seq x y z
N MET A 1 -4.31 -6.93 8.35
CA MET A 1 -3.75 -8.28 8.16
C MET A 1 -2.51 -8.26 7.27
N GLN A 2 -2.57 -7.77 6.03
CA GLN A 2 -1.42 -7.67 5.12
C GLN A 2 -0.12 -7.14 5.76
N ASN A 3 -0.15 -5.95 6.36
CA ASN A 3 1.05 -5.35 6.96
C ASN A 3 1.57 -6.17 8.16
N ILE A 4 0.67 -6.78 8.95
CA ILE A 4 1.06 -7.65 10.06
C ILE A 4 1.77 -8.89 9.51
N SER A 5 1.24 -9.53 8.47
CA SER A 5 1.89 -10.66 7.80
C SER A 5 3.25 -10.27 7.21
N GLY A 6 3.36 -9.06 6.63
CA GLY A 6 4.62 -8.53 6.12
C GLY A 6 5.66 -8.38 7.23
N VAL A 7 5.31 -7.72 8.33
CA VAL A 7 6.20 -7.57 9.50
C VAL A 7 6.59 -8.92 10.09
N LEU A 8 5.64 -9.85 10.24
CA LEU A 8 5.96 -11.21 10.72
C LEU A 8 6.95 -11.92 9.78
N THR A 9 6.84 -11.72 8.48
CA THR A 9 7.80 -12.26 7.51
C THR A 9 9.18 -11.64 7.67
N HIS A 10 9.26 -10.32 7.89
CA HIS A 10 10.53 -9.64 8.17
C HIS A 10 11.22 -10.16 9.42
N LEU A 11 10.44 -10.54 10.44
CA LEU A 11 10.98 -11.11 11.68
C LEU A 11 11.41 -12.57 11.53
N LEU A 12 10.67 -13.38 10.77
CA LEU A 12 10.97 -14.80 10.56
C LEU A 12 12.06 -15.03 9.50
N PHE A 13 12.15 -14.13 8.53
CA PHE A 13 13.07 -14.20 7.41
C PHE A 13 13.68 -12.81 7.17
N PRO A 14 14.63 -12.39 8.02
CA PRO A 14 15.35 -11.15 7.80
C PRO A 14 16.17 -11.24 6.53
N ASN A 15 16.11 -10.20 5.70
CA ASN A 15 16.74 -10.19 4.39
C ASN A 15 17.22 -8.79 4.00
N ALA A 16 18.38 -8.74 3.34
CA ALA A 16 19.08 -7.50 3.06
C ALA A 16 18.54 -6.79 1.80
N PRO A 17 18.27 -5.47 1.88
CA PRO A 17 17.91 -4.65 0.73
C PRO A 17 19.14 -4.29 -0.14
N PRO A 18 18.95 -3.78 -1.37
CA PRO A 18 20.05 -3.42 -2.27
C PRO A 18 21.06 -2.43 -1.68
N TRP A 19 20.59 -1.42 -0.95
CA TRP A 19 21.49 -0.41 -0.34
C TRP A 19 22.52 -1.02 0.61
N PHE A 20 22.20 -2.15 1.26
CA PHE A 20 23.12 -2.82 2.18
C PHE A 20 24.32 -3.38 1.44
N ILE A 21 24.07 -4.05 0.31
CA ILE A 21 25.13 -4.61 -0.54
C ILE A 21 25.98 -3.49 -1.14
N ASN A 22 25.35 -2.40 -1.59
CA ASN A 22 26.07 -1.26 -2.14
C ASN A 22 26.99 -0.59 -1.12
N LEU A 23 26.60 -0.56 0.16
CA LEU A 23 27.38 0.10 1.22
C LEU A 23 28.46 -0.80 1.82
N TYR A 24 28.18 -2.10 1.99
CA TYR A 24 29.03 -3.01 2.76
C TYR A 24 29.62 -4.19 1.97
N GLY A 25 29.15 -4.44 0.75
CA GLY A 25 29.52 -5.59 -0.06
C GLY A 25 28.66 -6.84 0.22
N GLU A 26 28.72 -7.82 -0.69
CA GLU A 26 27.91 -9.05 -0.64
C GLU A 26 28.30 -9.98 0.52
N ASP A 27 29.57 -9.96 0.93
CA ASP A 27 30.11 -10.84 1.97
C ASP A 27 29.89 -10.32 3.40
N LYS A 28 29.28 -9.14 3.56
CA LYS A 28 29.06 -8.56 4.89
C LYS A 28 27.91 -9.28 5.61
N GLU A 29 28.21 -9.81 6.79
CA GLU A 29 27.19 -10.33 7.69
C GLU A 29 26.28 -9.20 8.23
N ALA A 30 24.98 -9.33 7.99
CA ALA A 30 23.96 -8.44 8.52
C ALA A 30 23.76 -8.69 10.03
N ASN A 31 23.71 -7.63 10.82
CA ASN A 31 23.36 -7.71 12.25
C ASN A 31 22.50 -6.53 12.70
N TYR A 32 21.68 -6.73 13.73
CA TYR A 32 20.71 -5.73 14.20
C TYR A 32 21.30 -4.55 14.97
N GLU A 33 22.61 -4.50 15.19
CA GLU A 33 23.28 -3.28 15.69
C GLU A 33 23.49 -2.26 14.55
N MET A 34 23.36 -2.70 13.30
CA MET A 34 23.47 -1.82 12.14
C MET A 34 22.24 -0.91 12.04
N PRO A 35 22.42 0.42 11.97
CA PRO A 35 21.29 1.34 11.84
C PRO A 35 20.65 1.22 10.46
N GLY A 36 19.35 1.49 10.38
CA GLY A 36 18.66 1.60 9.10
C GLY A 36 19.20 2.77 8.27
N TYR A 37 19.25 2.60 6.96
CA TYR A 37 19.81 3.59 6.04
C TYR A 37 18.75 4.10 5.05
N ALA A 38 18.74 5.41 4.84
CA ALA A 38 17.80 6.06 3.92
C ALA A 38 18.16 5.88 2.44
N ALA A 39 19.29 5.23 2.11
CA ALA A 39 19.68 4.92 0.74
C ALA A 39 19.59 6.15 -0.18
N GLY A 40 19.00 6.00 -1.38
CA GLY A 40 18.86 7.09 -2.33
C GLY A 40 18.02 8.29 -1.83
N LEU A 41 17.18 8.12 -0.79
CA LEU A 41 16.37 9.21 -0.22
C LEU A 41 17.20 10.28 0.49
N ILE A 42 18.47 10.02 0.81
CA ILE A 42 19.39 11.05 1.32
C ILE A 42 19.49 12.23 0.36
N ARG A 43 19.33 12.01 -0.95
CA ARG A 43 19.31 13.11 -1.94
C ARG A 43 18.13 14.07 -1.72
N VAL A 44 17.00 13.57 -1.22
CA VAL A 44 15.83 14.39 -0.88
C VAL A 44 16.10 15.22 0.36
N ASP A 45 16.70 14.62 1.38
CA ASP A 45 17.16 15.33 2.59
C ASP A 45 18.10 16.49 2.22
N ILE A 46 19.11 16.23 1.38
CA ILE A 46 20.04 17.25 0.88
C ILE A 46 19.31 18.35 0.10
N ALA A 47 18.46 17.97 -0.86
CA ALA A 47 17.77 18.93 -1.72
C ALA A 47 16.81 19.84 -0.95
N LEU A 48 16.19 19.34 0.13
CA LEU A 48 15.25 20.10 0.95
C LEU A 48 15.90 20.74 2.18
N GLY A 49 17.20 20.51 2.43
CA GLY A 49 17.89 20.95 3.64
C GLY A 49 17.28 20.34 4.91
N THR A 50 16.76 19.12 4.83
CA THR A 50 16.14 18.40 5.96
C THR A 50 16.92 17.13 6.31
N HIS A 51 16.51 16.47 7.39
CA HIS A 51 17.03 15.16 7.80
C HIS A 51 15.89 14.16 8.06
N LEU A 52 14.74 14.37 7.42
CA LEU A 52 13.53 13.65 7.75
C LEU A 52 13.68 12.16 7.40
N HIS A 53 14.19 11.88 6.20
CA HIS A 53 14.35 10.51 5.75
C HIS A 53 15.48 9.82 6.52
N SER A 54 16.65 10.44 6.63
CA SER A 54 17.80 9.86 7.34
C SER A 54 17.44 9.54 8.79
N LYS A 55 16.85 10.48 9.54
CA LYS A 55 16.44 10.22 10.93
C LYS A 55 15.34 9.16 11.01
N GLY A 56 14.38 9.18 10.09
CA GLY A 56 13.30 8.19 10.05
C GLY A 56 13.81 6.76 9.84
N PHE A 57 14.68 6.55 8.85
CA PHE A 57 15.25 5.23 8.58
C PHE A 57 16.21 4.76 9.67
N HIS A 58 17.01 5.64 10.26
CA HIS A 58 17.89 5.30 11.39
C HIS A 58 17.10 4.85 12.63
N ALA A 59 15.87 5.34 12.80
CA ALA A 59 14.99 4.95 13.91
C ALA A 59 14.20 3.65 13.65
N SER A 60 14.31 3.04 12.45
CA SER A 60 13.58 1.83 12.12
C SER A 60 14.10 0.63 12.92
N PRO A 61 13.25 -0.11 13.65
CA PRO A 61 13.64 -1.32 14.34
C PRO A 61 13.81 -2.53 13.40
N ILE A 62 13.28 -2.43 12.16
CA ILE A 62 13.35 -3.47 11.15
C ILE A 62 14.21 -2.94 10.00
N VAL A 63 15.51 -3.25 10.08
CA VAL A 63 16.51 -2.85 9.08
C VAL A 63 16.56 -3.86 7.93
N PHE A 64 16.47 -5.15 8.24
CA PHE A 64 16.54 -6.26 7.28
C PHE A 64 15.17 -6.85 6.95
N GLY A 65 14.29 -6.02 6.38
CA GLY A 65 12.93 -6.41 6.02
C GLY A 65 12.57 -6.05 4.57
N ALA A 66 13.38 -6.46 3.58
CA ALA A 66 13.11 -6.10 2.19
C ALA A 66 11.92 -6.91 1.61
N ILE A 67 11.85 -8.21 1.87
CA ILE A 67 10.80 -9.15 1.41
C ILE A 67 9.78 -9.42 2.52
N PRO A 68 8.46 -9.23 2.29
CA PRO A 68 7.86 -8.58 1.13
C PRO A 68 8.01 -7.06 1.20
N SER A 69 7.98 -6.39 0.05
CA SER A 69 7.92 -4.93 0.04
C SER A 69 6.55 -4.45 0.52
N ILE A 70 6.51 -3.85 1.72
CA ILE A 70 5.27 -3.27 2.26
C ILE A 70 4.80 -2.10 1.40
N HIS A 71 5.72 -1.30 0.86
CA HIS A 71 5.41 -0.25 -0.13
C HIS A 71 4.59 -0.83 -1.28
N SER A 72 5.11 -1.85 -1.96
CA SER A 72 4.42 -2.52 -3.07
C SER A 72 3.05 -3.03 -2.65
N SER A 73 3.00 -3.74 -1.53
CA SER A 73 1.76 -4.33 -1.03
C SER A 73 0.68 -3.26 -0.76
N MET A 74 1.04 -2.10 -0.20
CA MET A 74 0.10 -1.02 0.08
C MET A 74 -0.33 -0.29 -1.19
N ALA A 75 0.60 -0.03 -2.11
CA ALA A 75 0.29 0.59 -3.40
C ALA A 75 -0.65 -0.29 -4.23
N VAL A 76 -0.37 -1.59 -4.33
CA VAL A 76 -1.20 -2.56 -5.05
C VAL A 76 -2.57 -2.74 -4.38
N MET A 77 -2.62 -2.84 -3.05
CA MET A 77 -3.89 -2.90 -2.31
C MET A 77 -4.75 -1.65 -2.57
N THR A 78 -4.12 -0.47 -2.59
CA THR A 78 -4.79 0.80 -2.94
C THR A 78 -5.36 0.73 -4.35
N PHE A 79 -4.59 0.25 -5.32
CA PHE A 79 -5.04 0.05 -6.68
C PHE A 79 -6.22 -0.94 -6.77
N PHE A 80 -6.19 -2.06 -6.05
CA PHE A 80 -7.31 -3.02 -6.03
C PHE A 80 -8.57 -2.41 -5.44
N PHE A 81 -8.46 -1.73 -4.30
CA PHE A 81 -9.61 -1.09 -3.66
C PHE A 81 -10.23 0.01 -4.54
N ILE A 82 -9.39 0.87 -5.12
CA ILE A 82 -9.84 1.91 -6.07
C ILE A 82 -10.47 1.26 -7.30
N SER A 83 -9.84 0.25 -7.89
CA SER A 83 -10.36 -0.39 -9.10
C SER A 83 -11.70 -1.10 -8.86
N TYR A 84 -11.91 -1.59 -7.64
CA TYR A 84 -13.13 -2.24 -7.20
C TYR A 84 -14.30 -1.26 -7.02
N TYR A 85 -14.07 -0.09 -6.41
CA TYR A 85 -15.15 0.86 -6.09
C TYR A 85 -15.27 2.06 -7.04
N ALA A 86 -14.17 2.52 -7.64
CA ALA A 86 -14.21 3.70 -8.49
C ALA A 86 -14.89 3.39 -9.82
N ARG A 87 -15.81 4.27 -10.23
CA ARG A 87 -16.46 4.23 -11.55
C ARG A 87 -15.60 4.84 -12.67
N TRP A 88 -14.75 5.80 -12.34
CA TRP A 88 -13.97 6.55 -13.32
C TRP A 88 -12.70 5.82 -13.74
N THR A 89 -12.60 5.45 -15.01
CA THR A 89 -11.41 4.83 -15.61
C THR A 89 -10.14 5.65 -15.35
N LEU A 90 -10.24 6.99 -15.41
CA LEU A 90 -9.10 7.87 -15.16
C LEU A 90 -8.50 7.67 -13.75
N VAL A 91 -9.34 7.46 -12.73
CA VAL A 91 -8.87 7.22 -11.36
C VAL A 91 -8.20 5.86 -11.25
N LYS A 92 -8.69 4.84 -11.97
CA LYS A 92 -8.05 3.51 -12.02
C LYS A 92 -6.68 3.59 -12.69
N ILE A 93 -6.58 4.33 -13.79
CA ILE A 93 -5.31 4.58 -14.49
C ILE A 93 -4.34 5.33 -13.57
N ALA A 94 -4.80 6.39 -12.88
CA ALA A 94 -3.97 7.13 -11.94
C ALA A 94 -3.45 6.22 -10.80
N ALA A 95 -4.31 5.35 -10.25
CA ALA A 95 -3.90 4.39 -9.23
C ALA A 95 -2.89 3.35 -9.75
N PHE A 96 -3.04 2.89 -10.99
CA PHE A 96 -2.05 2.01 -11.64
C PHE A 96 -0.71 2.72 -11.85
N LEU A 97 -0.73 3.96 -12.36
CA LEU A 97 0.47 4.78 -12.53
C LEU A 97 1.17 5.06 -11.19
N PHE A 98 0.40 5.20 -10.11
CA PHE A 98 0.95 5.31 -8.76
C PHE A 98 1.72 4.03 -8.36
N VAL A 99 1.17 2.84 -8.60
CA VAL A 99 1.89 1.56 -8.35
C VAL A 99 3.18 1.52 -9.15
N ALA A 100 3.13 1.81 -10.45
CA ALA A 100 4.30 1.77 -11.34
C ALA A 100 5.38 2.78 -10.89
N THR A 101 4.98 4.01 -10.59
CA THR A 101 5.88 5.06 -10.10
C THR A 101 6.50 4.68 -8.77
N GLN A 102 5.71 4.14 -7.85
CA GLN A 102 6.22 3.71 -6.55
C GLN A 102 7.24 2.58 -6.73
N TRP A 103 6.93 1.56 -7.52
CA TRP A 103 7.82 0.43 -7.76
C TRP A 103 9.16 0.89 -8.34
N TRP A 104 9.09 1.74 -9.37
CA TRP A 104 10.25 2.39 -9.93
C TRP A 104 11.04 3.15 -8.86
N ALA A 105 10.38 3.97 -8.04
CA ALA A 105 11.04 4.76 -7.01
C ALA A 105 11.75 3.88 -5.98
N THR A 106 11.14 2.78 -5.51
CA THR A 106 11.78 1.88 -4.54
C THR A 106 12.99 1.14 -5.08
N ILE A 107 13.01 0.85 -6.39
CA ILE A 107 14.19 0.27 -7.06
C ILE A 107 15.25 1.35 -7.26
N TYR A 108 14.86 2.50 -7.80
CA TYR A 108 15.75 3.64 -8.09
C TYR A 108 16.43 4.21 -6.83
N LEU A 109 15.74 4.15 -5.69
CA LEU A 109 16.25 4.57 -4.39
C LEU A 109 16.93 3.41 -3.63
N GLU A 110 17.06 2.24 -4.25
CA GLU A 110 17.81 1.07 -3.74
C GLU A 110 17.25 0.46 -2.46
N HIS A 111 15.94 0.58 -2.23
CA HIS A 111 15.27 0.01 -1.06
C HIS A 111 14.79 -1.42 -1.27
N HIS A 112 14.52 -1.83 -2.50
CA HIS A 112 13.93 -3.13 -2.79
C HIS A 112 14.46 -3.74 -4.07
N TRP A 113 14.61 -5.07 -4.03
CA TRP A 113 14.75 -5.87 -5.23
C TRP A 113 13.41 -5.98 -5.96
N ARG A 114 13.47 -6.32 -7.25
CA ARG A 114 12.26 -6.53 -8.06
C ARG A 114 11.38 -7.63 -7.47
N ILE A 115 11.98 -8.70 -6.95
CA ILE A 115 11.26 -9.84 -6.37
C ILE A 115 10.45 -9.43 -5.13
N ASP A 116 10.99 -8.55 -4.29
CA ASP A 116 10.31 -8.01 -3.10
C ASP A 116 8.97 -7.37 -3.47
N LEU A 117 8.93 -6.66 -4.61
CA LEU A 117 7.75 -5.98 -5.12
C LEU A 117 6.69 -6.97 -5.60
N PHE A 118 7.10 -8.01 -6.34
CA PHE A 118 6.20 -9.07 -6.79
C PHE A 118 5.62 -9.86 -5.62
N ILE A 119 6.43 -10.18 -4.60
CA ILE A 119 5.92 -10.84 -3.39
C ILE A 119 4.96 -9.89 -2.65
N GLY A 120 5.26 -8.59 -2.59
CA GLY A 120 4.33 -7.57 -2.08
C GLY A 120 2.98 -7.54 -2.82
N LEU A 121 2.99 -7.68 -4.15
CA LEU A 121 1.78 -7.82 -4.96
C LEU A 121 1.00 -9.09 -4.60
N ILE A 122 1.68 -10.23 -4.43
CA ILE A 122 1.04 -11.49 -4.04
C ILE A 122 0.37 -11.33 -2.68
N TYR A 123 1.01 -10.66 -1.72
CA TYR A 123 0.42 -10.35 -0.42
C TYR A 123 -0.85 -9.52 -0.55
N ALA A 124 -0.82 -8.48 -1.39
CA ALA A 124 -1.99 -7.65 -1.63
C ALA A 124 -3.12 -8.43 -2.30
N LEU A 125 -2.82 -9.24 -3.31
CA LEU A 125 -3.79 -10.06 -4.02
C LEU A 125 -4.45 -11.09 -3.10
N PHE A 126 -3.64 -11.79 -2.29
CA PHE A 126 -4.12 -12.76 -1.33
C PHE A 126 -5.10 -12.11 -0.34
N TRP A 127 -4.67 -11.05 0.34
CA TRP A 127 -5.51 -10.42 1.37
C TRP A 127 -6.72 -9.70 0.80
N PHE A 128 -6.62 -9.09 -0.38
CA PHE A 128 -7.77 -8.47 -1.04
C PHE A 128 -8.81 -9.54 -1.40
N THR A 129 -8.38 -10.68 -1.94
CA THR A 129 -9.26 -11.81 -2.27
C THR A 129 -9.96 -12.36 -1.02
N ILE A 130 -9.24 -12.55 0.09
CA ILE A 130 -9.83 -13.03 1.34
C ILE A 130 -10.86 -12.04 1.88
N VAL A 131 -10.48 -10.76 2.01
CA VAL A 131 -11.36 -9.71 2.55
C VAL A 131 -12.59 -9.49 1.67
N ARG A 132 -12.47 -9.68 0.36
CA ARG A 132 -13.61 -9.60 -0.56
C ARG A 132 -14.62 -10.71 -0.32
N ASN A 133 -14.16 -11.94 -0.11
CA ASN A 133 -15.00 -13.14 -0.18
C ASN A 133 -15.39 -13.76 1.18
N ILE A 134 -14.78 -13.34 2.29
CA ILE A 134 -15.18 -13.83 3.62
C ILE A 134 -16.65 -13.46 3.92
N SER A 135 -17.31 -14.20 4.81
CA SER A 135 -18.76 -14.07 5.08
C SER A 135 -19.25 -12.68 5.49
N PHE A 136 -18.38 -11.88 6.09
CA PHE A 136 -18.60 -10.47 6.47
C PHE A 136 -17.78 -9.48 5.61
N GLY A 137 -17.22 -9.96 4.50
CA GLY A 137 -16.33 -9.24 3.61
C GLY A 137 -17.03 -8.25 2.68
N LEU A 138 -16.26 -7.67 1.76
CA LEU A 138 -16.74 -6.60 0.87
C LEU A 138 -17.97 -7.02 0.07
N SER A 139 -18.00 -8.23 -0.50
CA SER A 139 -19.15 -8.69 -1.28
C SER A 139 -20.45 -8.76 -0.47
N ARG A 140 -20.37 -9.08 0.82
CA ARG A 140 -21.55 -9.07 1.70
C ARG A 140 -21.99 -7.65 2.03
N VAL A 141 -21.04 -6.75 2.25
CA VAL A 141 -21.31 -5.32 2.48
C VAL A 141 -21.99 -4.71 1.25
N ASP A 142 -21.47 -4.99 0.05
CA ASP A 142 -22.02 -4.50 -1.22
C ASP A 142 -23.44 -5.02 -1.44
N GLU A 143 -23.68 -6.32 -1.19
CA GLU A 143 -25.01 -6.92 -1.30
C GLU A 143 -26.02 -6.25 -0.34
N ASN A 144 -25.62 -6.01 0.91
CA ASN A 144 -26.46 -5.35 1.91
C ASN A 144 -26.74 -3.89 1.55
N PHE A 145 -25.75 -3.19 0.99
CA PHE A 145 -25.89 -1.83 0.48
C PHE A 145 -26.92 -1.77 -0.64
N ILE A 146 -26.78 -2.65 -1.66
CA ILE A 146 -27.70 -2.73 -2.80
C ILE A 146 -29.12 -3.12 -2.34
N LYS A 147 -29.25 -4.13 -1.48
CA LYS A 147 -30.57 -4.54 -0.92
C LYS A 147 -31.25 -3.40 -0.15
N SER A 148 -30.48 -2.61 0.60
CA SER A 148 -31.02 -1.45 1.31
C SER A 148 -31.49 -0.37 0.34
N ARG A 149 -30.72 -0.12 -0.72
CA ARG A 149 -31.07 0.82 -1.81
C ARG A 149 -32.36 0.41 -2.51
N LEU A 150 -32.49 -0.87 -2.87
CA LEU A 150 -33.70 -1.42 -3.53
C LEU A 150 -34.95 -1.33 -2.65
N LYS A 151 -34.80 -1.34 -1.33
CA LYS A 151 -35.89 -1.15 -0.36
C LYS A 151 -36.15 0.31 -0.01
N PHE A 152 -35.56 1.27 -0.74
CA PHE A 152 -35.64 2.70 -0.44
C PHE A 152 -35.14 3.09 0.96
N ASN A 153 -34.34 2.22 1.61
CA ASN A 153 -33.67 2.54 2.87
C ASN A 153 -32.36 3.27 2.56
N PHE A 154 -32.47 4.59 2.37
CA PHE A 154 -31.33 5.44 2.06
C PHE A 154 -30.42 5.72 3.28
N GLU A 155 -30.81 5.37 4.50
CA GLU A 155 -29.90 5.46 5.64
C GLU A 155 -28.75 4.45 5.50
N LYS A 156 -29.09 3.21 5.12
CA LYS A 156 -28.13 2.12 4.90
C LYS A 156 -27.67 1.97 3.45
N GLY A 157 -28.47 2.45 2.49
CA GLY A 157 -28.19 2.46 1.06
C GLY A 157 -27.59 3.78 0.55
N SER A 158 -26.85 4.49 1.39
CA SER A 158 -26.07 5.68 1.00
C SER A 158 -24.65 5.59 1.56
N THR A 159 -23.67 6.08 0.80
CA THR A 159 -22.31 6.24 1.31
C THR A 159 -22.26 7.44 2.26
N MET A 160 -21.20 7.54 3.07
CA MET A 160 -21.01 8.72 3.91
C MET A 160 -20.92 10.00 3.08
N GLY A 161 -20.21 9.97 1.95
CA GLY A 161 -20.11 11.11 1.04
C GLY A 161 -21.46 11.57 0.51
N MET A 162 -22.36 10.63 0.14
CA MET A 162 -23.72 10.98 -0.28
C MET A 162 -24.50 11.67 0.84
N ARG A 163 -24.33 11.27 2.10
CA ARG A 163 -25.01 11.89 3.25
C ARG A 163 -24.48 13.29 3.55
N VAL A 164 -23.15 13.46 3.53
CA VAL A 164 -22.50 14.75 3.78
C VAL A 164 -22.86 15.76 2.70
N PHE A 165 -22.85 15.34 1.43
CA PHE A 165 -23.12 16.20 0.28
C PHE A 165 -24.58 16.14 -0.20
N ARG A 166 -25.51 15.75 0.68
CA ARG A 166 -26.92 15.56 0.34
C ARG A 166 -27.51 16.83 -0.27
N ASN A 167 -28.30 16.68 -1.35
CA ASN A 167 -28.93 17.78 -2.10
C ASN A 167 -27.94 18.75 -2.79
N THR A 168 -26.67 18.36 -2.95
CA THR A 168 -25.69 19.11 -3.73
C THR A 168 -25.33 18.39 -5.04
N ARG A 169 -24.71 19.11 -5.97
CA ARG A 169 -24.18 18.52 -7.20
C ARG A 169 -23.10 17.46 -6.94
N LEU A 170 -22.42 17.54 -5.78
CA LEU A 170 -21.34 16.63 -5.41
C LEU A 170 -21.84 15.28 -4.91
N GLN A 171 -23.12 15.14 -4.52
CA GLN A 171 -23.69 13.88 -4.02
C GLN A 171 -23.44 12.72 -5.00
N ARG A 172 -23.63 12.96 -6.30
CA ARG A 172 -23.46 11.96 -7.36
C ARG A 172 -22.02 11.48 -7.52
N SER A 173 -21.04 12.27 -7.10
CA SER A 173 -19.63 11.84 -7.14
C SER A 173 -19.33 10.75 -6.10
N PHE A 174 -20.19 10.62 -5.09
CA PHE A 174 -20.04 9.65 -4.00
C PHE A 174 -21.05 8.50 -4.07
N ASP A 175 -21.89 8.44 -5.13
CA ASP A 175 -22.76 7.28 -5.37
C ASP A 175 -21.97 6.22 -6.17
N PRO A 176 -21.78 5.00 -5.63
CA PRO A 176 -21.07 3.95 -6.34
C PRO A 176 -21.91 3.29 -7.45
N LEU A 177 -23.20 3.63 -7.56
CA LEU A 177 -24.15 3.02 -8.51
C LEU A 177 -24.60 3.95 -9.65
N GLU A 178 -24.28 5.25 -9.61
CA GLU A 178 -24.64 6.28 -10.62
C GLU A 178 -23.40 6.91 -11.27
#